data_AF-A0A5E4JQ61-F1
#
_entry.id   AF-A0A5E4JQ61-F1
#
_cell.length_a   1.000
_cell.length_b   1.000
_cell.length_c   1.000
_cell.angle_alpha   90.00
_cell.angle_beta   90.00
_cell.angle_gamma   90.00
#
_symmetry.space_group_name_H-M   'P 1'
#
loop_
_entity.id
_entity.type
_entity.pdbx_description
1 polymer ?
#
loop_
_entity_poly.entity_id
_entity_poly.type
_entity_poly.pdbx_seq_one_letter_code
_entity_poly.pdbx_strand_id
1 'polypeptide(L)' 'MPGELIALGFGIVFLFILIIAIAICAFVFWIMMIVDCATRKFKDDTEKVVWIIVIVLAGIIGSLIYYFVVKRSNCK' A
#
# COMPACT_ATOMS: atom_id res chain seq x y z
N MET A 1 33.46 -22.28 -15.83
CA MET A 1 32.88 -21.78 -17.09
C MET A 1 32.24 -20.42 -16.80
N PRO A 2 32.64 -19.33 -17.45
CA PRO A 2 32.23 -17.96 -17.08
C PRO A 2 30.76 -17.61 -17.40
N GLY A 3 30.10 -18.37 -18.29
CA GLY A 3 28.72 -18.11 -18.72
C GLY A 3 27.66 -18.28 -17.63
N GLU A 4 27.89 -19.15 -16.64
CA GLU A 4 26.93 -19.40 -15.54
C GLU A 4 26.85 -18.23 -14.56
N LEU A 5 27.97 -17.55 -14.30
CA LEU A 5 28.01 -16.37 -13.43
C LEU A 5 27.24 -15.19 -14.02
N ILE A 6 27.29 -15.03 -15.35
CA ILE A 6 26.55 -13.98 -16.06
C ILE A 6 25.04 -14.23 -15.98
N ALA A 7 24.59 -15.47 -16.20
CA ALA A 7 23.18 -15.84 -16.13
C ALA A 7 22.58 -15.62 -14.73
N LEU A 8 23.31 -15.99 -13.67
CA LEU A 8 22.89 -15.75 -12.28
C LEU A 8 22.83 -14.25 -11.94
N GLY A 9 23.77 -13.45 -12.45
CA GLY A 9 23.78 -11.99 -12.26
C GLY A 9 22.54 -11.32 -12.87
N PHE A 10 22.17 -11.67 -14.10
CA PHE A 10 20.96 -11.15 -14.74
C PHE A 10 19.67 -11.56 -14.00
N GLY A 11 19.60 -12.80 -13.53
CA GLY A 11 18.44 -13.29 -12.76
C GLY A 11 18.23 -12.52 -11.44
N ILE A 12 19.31 -12.24 -10.72
CA ILE A 12 19.24 -11.49 -9.45
C ILE A 12 18.83 -10.03 -9.70
N VAL A 13 19.40 -9.38 -10.72
CA VAL A 13 19.05 -7.99 -11.06
C VAL A 13 17.58 -7.88 -11.47
N PHE A 14 17.08 -8.82 -12.27
CA PHE A 14 15.67 -8.85 -12.67
C PHE A 14 14.74 -9.01 -11.45
N LEU A 15 15.09 -9.90 -10.51
CA LEU A 15 14.31 -10.14 -9.31
C LEU A 15 14.31 -8.91 -8.38
N PHE A 16 15.43 -8.20 -8.27
CA PHE A 16 15.52 -6.94 -7.54
C PHE A 16 14.63 -5.85 -8.13
N ILE A 17 14.63 -5.68 -9.46
CA ILE A 17 13.78 -4.71 -10.14
C ILE A 17 12.31 -5.03 -9.89
N LEU A 18 11.92 -6.31 -9.93
CA LEU A 18 10.55 -6.74 -9.67
C LEU A 18 10.11 -6.40 -8.23
N ILE A 19 10.96 -6.68 -7.23
CA ILE A 19 10.68 -6.35 -5.83
C ILE A 19 10.52 -4.84 -5.65
N ILE A 20 11.40 -4.03 -6.25
CA ILE A 20 11.33 -2.57 -6.18
C ILE A 20 10.03 -2.06 -6.83
N ALA A 21 9.65 -2.61 -7.98
CA ALA A 21 8.41 -2.24 -8.65
C ALA A 21 7.18 -2.53 -7.75
N ILE A 22 7.13 -3.71 -7.11
CA ILE A 22 6.06 -4.07 -6.18
C ILE A 22 6.06 -3.14 -4.97
N ALA A 23 7.22 -2.83 -4.40
CA ALA A 23 7.35 -1.92 -3.26
C ALA A 23 6.83 -0.51 -3.61
N ILE A 24 7.16 0.00 -4.79
CA ILE A 24 6.66 1.29 -5.29
C ILE A 24 5.14 1.23 -5.46
N CYS A 25 4.60 0.19 -6.10
CA CYS A 25 3.16 0.02 -6.26
C CYS A 25 2.43 -0.03 -4.91
N ALA A 26 3.00 -0.73 -3.92
CA ALA A 26 2.44 -0.79 -2.57
C ALA A 26 2.49 0.58 -1.86
N PHE A 27 3.56 1.35 -2.06
CA PHE A 27 3.67 2.72 -1.56
C PHE A 27 2.65 3.66 -2.19
N VAL A 28 2.48 3.58 -3.52
CA VAL A 28 1.48 4.38 -4.24
C VAL A 28 0.07 4.01 -3.76
N PHE A 29 -0.22 2.71 -3.61
CA PHE A 29 -1.50 2.23 -3.10
C PHE A 29 -1.78 2.73 -1.67
N TRP A 30 -0.77 2.74 -0.81
CA TRP A 30 -0.87 3.28 0.54
C TRP A 30 -1.24 4.77 0.54
N ILE A 31 -0.58 5.58 -0.29
CA ILE A 31 -0.89 7.02 -0.43
C ILE A 31 -2.29 7.23 -1.00
N MET A 32 -2.69 6.45 -2.01
CA MET A 32 -4.05 6.55 -2.57
C MET A 32 -5.14 6.33 -1.52
N MET A 33 -4.93 5.44 -0.55
CA MET A 33 -5.89 5.20 0.53
C MET A 33 -5.96 6.35 1.53
N ILE A 34 -4.84 7.03 1.79
CA ILE A 34 -4.84 8.28 2.57
C ILE A 34 -5.63 9.36 1.83
N VAL A 35 -5.45 9.49 0.51
CA VAL A 35 -6.18 10.45 -0.32
C VAL A 35 -7.68 10.14 -0.38
N ASP A 36 -8.08 8.88 -0.53
CA ASP A 36 -9.49 8.46 -0.49
C ASP A 36 -10.13 8.83 0.86
N CYS A 37 -9.44 8.55 1.96
CA CYS A 37 -9.87 8.95 3.30
C CYS A 37 -9.92 10.48 3.46
N ALA A 38 -8.97 11.21 2.91
CA ALA A 38 -8.99 12.68 2.96
C ALA A 38 -10.12 13.30 2.13
N THR A 39 -10.53 12.64 1.04
CA THR A 39 -11.54 13.14 0.09
C THR A 39 -12.97 12.69 0.45
N ARG A 40 -13.12 11.58 1.17
CA ARG A 40 -14.43 11.19 1.71
C ARG A 40 -14.97 12.24 2.67
N LYS A 41 -16.24 12.58 2.48
CA LYS A 41 -17.03 13.30 3.49
C LYS A 41 -17.42 12.30 4.57
N PHE A 42 -16.60 12.20 5.61
CA PHE A 42 -17.02 11.57 6.86
C PHE A 42 -18.06 12.47 7.52
N LYS A 43 -19.02 11.84 8.21
CA LYS A 43 -20.07 12.55 8.95
C LYS A 43 -19.49 13.24 10.20
N ASP A 44 -18.35 12.74 10.66
CA ASP A 44 -17.63 13.18 11.85
C ASP A 44 -16.16 13.45 11.47
N ASP A 45 -15.68 14.68 11.73
CA ASP A 45 -14.29 15.06 11.42
C ASP A 45 -13.28 14.26 12.24
N THR A 46 -13.68 13.82 13.44
CA THR A 46 -12.87 12.97 14.32
C THR A 46 -12.60 11.60 13.68
N GLU A 47 -13.60 11.00 13.04
CA GLU A 47 -13.48 9.68 12.41
C GLU A 47 -12.47 9.72 11.25
N LYS A 48 -12.49 10.81 10.48
CA LYS A 48 -11.53 11.06 9.40
C LYS A 48 -10.09 11.09 9.91
N VAL A 49 -9.85 11.82 11.00
CA VAL A 49 -8.51 11.96 11.59
C VAL A 49 -8.02 10.61 12.13
N VAL A 50 -8.88 9.86 12.82
CA VAL A 50 -8.53 8.52 13.34
C VAL A 50 -8.13 7.58 12.21
N TRP A 51 -8.87 7.53 11.10
CA TRP A 51 -8.53 6.67 9.98
C TRP A 51 -7.22 7.06 9.29
N ILE A 52 -6.93 8.35 9.14
CA ILE A 52 -5.64 8.81 8.62
C ILE A 52 -4.51 8.34 9.54
N ILE A 53 -4.64 8.48 10.86
CA ILE A 53 -3.62 8.03 11.82
C ILE A 53 -3.42 6.51 11.75
N VAL A 54 -4.50 5.72 11.67
CA VAL A 54 -4.43 4.26 11.55
C VAL A 54 -3.74 3.85 10.25
N ILE A 55 -4.10 4.45 9.11
CA ILE A 55 -3.46 4.15 7.82
C ILE A 55 -1.98 4.55 7.83
N VAL A 56 -1.65 5.69 8.44
CA VAL A 56 -0.27 6.19 8.52
C VAL A 56 0.60 5.29 9.42
N LEU A 57 0.11 4.91 10.60
CA LEU A 57 0.88 4.10 11.56
C LEU A 57 0.95 2.62 11.17
N ALA A 58 -0.12 2.06 10.59
CA ALA A 58 -0.15 0.65 10.19
C ALA A 58 0.30 0.42 8.74
N GLY A 59 0.60 1.48 7.97
CA GLY A 59 1.14 1.37 6.62
C GLY A 59 0.20 0.59 5.67
N ILE A 60 0.77 -0.38 4.96
CA ILE A 60 0.03 -1.29 4.06
C ILE A 60 -1.07 -2.04 4.83
N ILE A 61 -0.80 -2.47 6.07
CA ILE A 61 -1.78 -3.20 6.89
C ILE A 61 -2.96 -2.27 7.25
N GLY A 62 -2.68 -1.01 7.55
CA GLY A 62 -3.69 0.02 7.80
C GLY A 62 -4.62 0.25 6.61
N SER A 63 -4.06 0.23 5.39
CA SER A 63 -4.84 0.34 4.16
C SER A 63 -5.80 -0.84 3.94
N LEU A 64 -5.37 -2.06 4.28
CA LEU A 64 -6.21 -3.27 4.21
C LEU A 64 -7.35 -3.19 5.24
N ILE A 65 -7.04 -2.79 6.48
CA ILE A 65 -8.03 -2.65 7.55
C ILE A 65 -9.06 -1.57 7.18
N TYR A 66 -8.64 -0.42 6.65
CA TYR A 66 -9.55 0.61 6.14
C TYR A 66 -10.50 0.06 5.08
N TYR A 67 -9.97 -0.70 4.12
CA TYR A 67 -10.79 -1.31 3.08
C TYR A 67 -11.84 -2.28 3.67
N PHE A 68 -11.44 -3.17 4.59
CA PHE A 68 -12.37 -4.14 5.17
C PHE A 68 -13.38 -3.53 6.16
N VAL A 69 -13.00 -2.51 6.92
CA VAL A 69 -13.85 -1.92 7.96
C VAL A 69 -14.70 -0.79 7.38
N VAL A 70 -14.10 0.19 6.71
CA VAL A 70 -14.82 1.38 6.21
C VAL A 70 -15.62 1.06 4.95
N LYS A 71 -15.04 0.35 3.99
CA LYS A 71 -15.74 0.10 2.72
C LYS A 71 -16.87 -0.91 2.89
N ARG A 72 -16.76 -1.84 3.86
CA ARG A 72 -17.77 -2.89 4.11
C ARG A 72 -18.85 -2.46 5.12
N SER A 73 -18.57 -1.53 6.04
CA SER A 73 -19.58 -1.04 7.00
C SER A 73 -20.63 -0.11 6.38
N ASN A 74 -20.32 0.55 5.25
CA ASN A 74 -21.25 1.41 4.52
C ASN A 74 -22.33 0.63 3.73
N CYS A 75 -22.47 -0.69 3.94
CA CYS A 75 -23.63 -1.45 3.51
C CYS A 75 -24.65 -1.53 4.65
N LYS A 76 -25.20 -0.38 5.06
CA LYS A 76 -26.47 -0.21 5.77
C LYS A 76 -27.08 1.12 5.38
#